data_AF-A0A2N8MLQ4-F1
#
_entry.id   AF-A0A2N8MLQ4-F1
#
_cell.length_a   1.000
_cell.length_b   1.000
_cell.length_c   1.000
_cell.angle_alpha   90.00
_cell.angle_beta   90.00
_cell.angle_gamma   90.00
#
_symmetry.space_group_name_H-M   'P 1'
#
loop_
_entity.id
_entity.type
_entity.pdbx_description
1 polymer ?
#
loop_
_entity_poly.entity_id
_entity_poly.type
_entity_poly.pdbx_seq_one_letter_code
_entity_poly.pdbx_strand_id
1 'polypeptide(L)'
;MTADLPPWARRMRTLREARGWTPADVARRMREHIGAPLPENDDLCRRWEAWEQGDDMPDASRQPMIAATLGTVTAALFPPPGRPTATFDTGMDTLEVVSRLQASDVNEATLEAVRIVVDKLCSEYSRRPPAELIPEGRRWLRRLIGMQRLPLRQQRNVQELAGWLALLVGCLEYDLGDRASAEATRNTALGLGQASGSGGIMGWAHEMRAWFSLTRGDYLDVTIAAEAGQAVAGKHSVSVQLAAQEAKAWARMGRREEMQVAFGEGAHPS
;
A
#
# COMPACT_ATOMS: atom_id res chain seq x y z
N MET A 1 16.19 31.26 -7.98
CA MET A 1 16.80 30.21 -7.13
C MET A 1 15.77 29.81 -6.08
N THR A 2 14.85 28.92 -6.44
CA THR A 2 13.88 28.36 -5.49
C THR A 2 14.61 27.31 -4.66
N ALA A 3 14.74 27.54 -3.36
CA ALA A 3 15.27 26.55 -2.43
C ALA A 3 14.48 25.25 -2.60
N ASP A 4 15.19 24.11 -2.62
CA ASP A 4 14.56 22.80 -2.81
C ASP A 4 13.71 22.50 -1.56
N LEU A 5 12.39 22.61 -1.72
CA LEU A 5 11.43 22.46 -0.63
C LEU A 5 11.58 21.06 0.02
N PRO A 6 11.46 20.97 1.36
CA PRO A 6 11.44 19.69 2.04
C PRO A 6 10.45 18.70 1.40
N PRO A 7 10.78 17.40 1.28
CA PRO A 7 9.92 16.42 0.61
C PRO A 7 8.50 16.33 1.19
N TRP A 8 8.32 16.56 2.49
CA TRP A 8 7.01 16.57 3.14
C TRP A 8 6.17 17.79 2.72
N ALA A 9 6.80 18.98 2.60
CA ALA A 9 6.15 20.21 2.18
C ALA A 9 5.66 20.12 0.73
N ARG A 10 6.48 19.55 -0.17
CA ARG A 10 6.09 19.25 -1.56
C ARG A 10 4.91 18.30 -1.63
N ARG A 11 4.91 17.22 -0.85
CA ARG A 11 3.80 16.24 -0.82
C ARG A 11 2.49 16.85 -0.33
N MET A 12 2.53 17.67 0.71
CA MET A 12 1.36 18.40 1.20
C MET A 12 0.75 19.27 0.09
N ARG A 13 1.59 20.06 -0.59
CA ARG A 13 1.17 20.91 -1.71
C ARG A 13 0.58 20.10 -2.86
N THR A 14 1.27 19.05 -3.32
CA THR A 14 0.78 18.19 -4.42
C THR A 14 -0.56 17.53 -4.08
N LEU A 15 -0.74 17.03 -2.86
CA LEU A 15 -1.98 16.37 -2.45
C LEU A 15 -3.15 17.35 -2.33
N ARG A 16 -2.90 18.60 -1.89
CA ARG A 16 -3.89 19.67 -1.86
C ARG A 16 -4.29 20.08 -3.28
N GLU A 17 -3.31 20.35 -4.15
CA GLU A 17 -3.53 20.78 -5.52
C GLU A 17 -4.26 19.71 -6.36
N ALA A 18 -3.93 18.44 -6.19
CA ALA A 18 -4.62 17.32 -6.84
C ALA A 18 -6.13 17.24 -6.50
N ARG A 19 -6.56 17.88 -5.41
CA ARG A 19 -7.96 17.95 -4.96
C ARG A 19 -8.63 19.29 -5.31
N GLY A 20 -7.91 20.19 -5.97
CA GLY A 20 -8.40 21.52 -6.32
C GLY A 20 -8.66 22.42 -5.10
N TRP A 21 -8.01 22.14 -3.97
CA TRP A 21 -8.24 22.89 -2.74
C TRP A 21 -7.29 24.08 -2.61
N THR A 22 -7.80 25.20 -2.12
CA THR A 22 -6.97 26.31 -1.64
C THR A 22 -6.39 26.02 -0.25
N PRO A 23 -5.36 26.74 0.23
CA PRO A 23 -4.90 26.64 1.62
C PRO A 23 -6.02 26.90 2.65
N ALA A 24 -6.95 27.81 2.35
CA ALA A 24 -8.12 28.06 3.18
C ALA A 24 -9.10 26.86 3.19
N ASP A 25 -9.30 26.22 2.03
CA ASP A 25 -10.15 25.04 1.89
C ASP A 25 -9.69 23.85 2.72
N VAL A 26 -8.37 23.62 2.76
CA VAL A 26 -7.81 22.49 3.50
C VAL A 26 -7.73 22.79 5.00
N ALA A 27 -7.48 24.05 5.39
CA ALA A 27 -7.56 24.48 6.80
C ALA A 27 -8.98 24.29 7.37
N ARG A 28 -10.02 24.66 6.61
CA ARG A 28 -11.42 24.45 6.99
C ARG A 28 -11.75 22.95 7.14
N ARG A 29 -11.35 22.12 6.17
CA ARG A 29 -11.57 20.66 6.21
C ARG A 29 -10.82 19.96 7.34
N MET A 30 -9.61 20.43 7.64
CA MET A 30 -8.81 19.94 8.77
C MET A 30 -9.53 20.14 10.11
N ARG A 31 -10.35 21.18 10.24
CA ARG A 31 -11.24 21.37 11.39
C ARG A 31 -12.45 20.46 11.38
N GLU A 32 -13.12 20.34 10.24
CA GLU A 32 -14.34 19.52 10.10
C GLU A 32 -14.08 18.04 10.43
N HIS A 33 -12.86 17.56 10.21
CA HIS A 33 -12.48 16.16 10.48
C HIS A 33 -11.95 15.91 11.89
N ILE A 34 -11.76 16.94 12.73
CA ILE A 34 -10.96 16.79 13.95
C ILE A 34 -11.59 17.54 15.13
N GLY A 35 -12.11 16.77 16.09
CA GLY A 35 -12.81 17.29 17.28
C GLY A 35 -11.92 17.89 18.37
N ALA A 36 -10.65 18.19 18.09
CA ALA A 36 -9.74 18.82 19.06
C ALA A 36 -9.72 20.36 18.90
N PRO A 37 -9.52 21.14 19.98
CA PRO A 37 -9.44 22.59 19.88
C PRO A 37 -8.20 23.00 19.07
N LEU A 38 -8.43 23.49 17.86
CA LEU A 38 -7.43 24.04 16.95
C LEU A 38 -7.44 25.59 17.00
N PRO A 39 -6.32 26.26 16.66
CA PRO A 39 -6.24 27.72 16.52
C PRO A 39 -7.32 28.28 15.57
N GLU A 40 -7.55 29.60 15.61
CA GLU A 40 -8.49 30.29 14.70
C GLU A 40 -8.21 29.98 13.21
N ASN A 41 -9.24 30.05 12.35
CA ASN A 41 -9.13 29.64 10.94
C ASN A 41 -8.02 30.40 10.20
N ASP A 42 -7.88 31.69 10.49
CA ASP A 42 -6.89 32.57 9.88
C ASP A 42 -5.46 32.24 10.34
N ASP A 43 -5.31 31.65 11.54
CA ASP A 43 -4.03 31.13 12.03
C ASP A 43 -3.71 29.76 11.41
N LEU A 44 -4.72 28.90 11.22
CA LEU A 44 -4.52 27.59 10.60
C LEU A 44 -4.19 27.69 9.11
N CYS A 45 -4.81 28.65 8.39
CA CYS A 45 -4.49 28.94 6.99
C CYS A 45 -3.03 29.42 6.85
N ARG A 46 -2.61 30.40 7.66
CA ARG A 46 -1.22 30.88 7.68
C ARG A 46 -0.23 29.77 8.02
N ARG A 47 -0.55 28.92 9.00
CA ARG A 47 0.28 27.75 9.34
C ARG A 47 0.37 26.75 8.20
N TRP A 48 -0.71 26.51 7.47
CA TRP A 48 -0.70 25.61 6.32
C TRP A 48 0.21 26.15 5.21
N GLU A 49 0.17 27.45 4.95
CA GLU A 49 1.04 28.09 3.97
C GLU A 49 2.52 28.01 4.36
N ALA A 50 2.84 28.21 5.65
CA ALA A 50 4.20 28.04 6.17
C ALA A 50 4.69 26.58 6.04
N TRP A 51 3.81 25.60 6.27
CA TRP A 51 4.13 24.19 6.03
C TRP A 51 4.41 23.90 4.56
N GLU A 52 3.64 24.45 3.64
CA GLU A 52 3.92 24.26 2.21
C GLU A 52 5.17 24.99 1.72
N GLN A 53 5.58 26.05 2.41
CA GLN A 53 6.84 26.77 2.15
C GLN A 53 8.06 26.07 2.78
N GLY A 54 7.83 25.06 3.61
CA GLY A 54 8.89 24.27 4.23
C GLY A 54 9.55 24.94 5.42
N ASP A 55 8.91 25.97 6.00
CA ASP A 55 9.47 26.77 7.10
C ASP A 55 9.66 25.90 8.35
N ASP A 56 8.56 25.30 8.83
CA ASP A 56 8.54 24.44 10.02
C ASP A 56 7.78 23.14 9.73
N MET A 57 8.38 22.01 10.10
CA MET A 57 7.70 20.71 9.97
C MET A 57 6.53 20.62 10.96
N PRO A 58 5.36 20.11 10.53
CA PRO A 58 4.27 19.80 11.46
C PRO A 58 4.75 18.87 12.57
N ASP A 59 4.40 19.19 13.81
CA ASP A 59 4.75 18.36 14.96
C ASP A 59 4.00 17.02 14.95
N ALA A 60 4.50 16.06 15.71
CA ALA A 60 3.97 14.69 15.75
C ALA A 60 2.46 14.61 16.08
N SER A 61 1.93 15.61 16.81
CA SER A 61 0.50 15.70 17.13
C SER A 61 -0.37 16.05 15.90
N ARG A 62 0.15 16.85 14.96
CA ARG A 62 -0.59 17.34 13.77
C ARG A 62 -0.34 16.53 12.52
N GLN A 63 0.72 15.74 12.46
CA GLN A 63 1.02 14.90 11.28
C GLN A 63 -0.11 13.92 10.92
N PRO A 64 -0.74 13.19 11.86
CA PRO A 64 -1.88 12.31 11.54
C PRO A 64 -3.12 13.08 11.08
N MET A 65 -3.32 14.27 11.65
CA MET A 65 -4.41 15.18 11.32
C MET A 65 -4.32 15.68 9.87
N ILE A 66 -3.12 16.08 9.46
CA ILE A 66 -2.82 16.51 8.09
C ILE A 66 -3.00 15.36 7.11
N ALA A 67 -2.52 14.16 7.47
CA ALA A 67 -2.66 12.98 6.63
C ALA A 67 -4.13 12.57 6.42
N ALA A 68 -4.93 12.56 7.49
CA ALA A 68 -6.36 12.29 7.42
C ALA A 68 -7.09 13.32 6.55
N THR A 69 -6.78 14.61 6.71
CA THR A 69 -7.37 15.70 5.91
C THR A 69 -7.05 15.56 4.43
N LEU A 70 -5.82 15.14 4.10
CA LEU A 70 -5.37 14.89 2.74
C LEU A 70 -5.74 13.49 2.23
N GLY A 71 -6.49 12.70 2.99
CA GLY A 71 -6.90 11.34 2.60
C GLY A 71 -5.73 10.42 2.31
N THR A 72 -4.67 10.47 3.12
CA THR A 72 -3.47 9.63 3.01
C THR A 72 -2.99 9.17 4.40
N VAL A 73 -1.88 8.43 4.45
CA VAL A 73 -1.30 7.91 5.70
C VAL A 73 -0.13 8.76 6.19
N THR A 74 0.01 8.90 7.51
CA THR A 74 1.04 9.75 8.15
C THR A 74 2.44 9.43 7.67
N ALA A 75 2.79 8.15 7.51
CA ALA A 75 4.12 7.73 7.07
C ALA A 75 4.43 8.07 5.60
N ALA A 76 3.42 8.29 4.76
CA ALA A 76 3.60 8.70 3.36
C ALA A 76 3.94 10.20 3.25
N LEU A 77 3.36 11.02 4.13
CA LEU A 77 3.64 12.45 4.24
C LEU A 77 4.90 12.73 5.09
N PHE A 78 4.97 12.15 6.28
CA PHE A 78 5.95 12.40 7.34
C PHE A 78 6.63 11.09 7.77
N PRO A 79 7.66 10.62 7.05
CA PRO A 79 8.39 9.43 7.43
C PRO A 79 9.17 9.67 8.74
N PRO A 80 9.21 8.70 9.68
CA PRO A 80 9.92 8.88 10.95
C PRO A 80 11.45 9.00 10.74
N PRO A 81 12.16 9.82 11.56
CA PRO A 81 13.60 9.98 11.48
C PRO A 81 14.32 8.66 11.78
N GLY A 82 15.36 8.34 11.02
CA GLY A 82 16.01 7.02 11.03
C GLY A 82 15.48 6.05 9.96
N ARG A 83 14.40 6.43 9.25
CA ARG A 83 14.05 5.84 7.95
C ARG A 83 14.69 6.73 6.87
N PRO A 84 15.72 6.26 6.15
CA PRO A 84 16.40 7.11 5.18
C PRO A 84 15.39 7.62 4.15
N THR A 85 15.36 8.96 3.96
CA THR A 85 14.89 9.54 2.71
C THR A 85 15.86 9.09 1.64
N ALA A 86 15.51 8.02 0.94
CA ALA A 86 16.32 7.53 -0.16
C ALA A 86 16.29 8.56 -1.29
N THR A 87 17.30 9.43 -1.31
CA THR A 87 17.99 9.75 -2.55
C THR A 87 18.54 8.42 -3.06
N PHE A 88 17.78 7.75 -3.91
CA PHE A 88 18.19 6.49 -4.53
C PHE A 88 19.27 6.79 -5.57
N ASP A 89 20.51 6.91 -5.11
CA ASP A 89 21.64 6.42 -5.91
C ASP A 89 21.79 4.93 -5.58
N THR A 90 20.94 4.09 -6.19
CA THR A 90 21.17 2.64 -6.18
C THR A 90 22.18 2.33 -7.25
N GLY A 91 23.46 2.47 -6.92
CA GLY A 91 24.57 1.82 -7.61
C GLY A 91 24.61 0.31 -7.37
N MET A 92 23.45 -0.36 -7.37
CA MET A 92 23.34 -1.81 -7.50
C MET A 92 22.41 -2.05 -8.69
N ASP A 93 23.03 -2.30 -9.84
CA ASP A 93 22.29 -2.57 -11.06
C ASP A 93 21.38 -3.78 -10.82
N THR A 94 20.12 -3.73 -11.24
CA THR A 94 19.24 -4.90 -11.28
C THR A 94 19.94 -6.13 -11.91
N LEU A 95 20.90 -5.90 -12.80
CA LEU A 95 21.78 -6.90 -13.38
C LEU A 95 22.72 -7.57 -12.36
N GLU A 96 23.22 -6.87 -11.35
CA GLU A 96 24.07 -7.42 -10.29
C GLU A 96 23.28 -8.39 -9.38
N VAL A 97 22.06 -8.01 -8.99
CA VAL A 97 21.17 -8.90 -8.23
C VAL A 97 20.79 -10.13 -9.06
N VAL A 98 20.52 -9.94 -10.36
CA VAL A 98 20.26 -11.02 -11.31
C VAL A 98 21.45 -11.97 -11.41
N SER A 99 22.67 -11.46 -11.53
CA SER A 99 23.90 -12.26 -11.63
C SER A 99 24.10 -13.15 -10.39
N ARG A 100 23.95 -12.59 -9.19
CA ARG A 100 24.08 -13.34 -7.93
C ARG A 100 23.03 -14.44 -7.78
N LEU A 101 21.79 -14.18 -8.20
CA LEU A 101 20.72 -15.18 -8.22
C LEU A 101 20.96 -16.32 -9.22
N GLN A 102 21.72 -16.08 -10.28
CA GLN A 102 22.08 -17.08 -11.27
C GLN A 102 23.20 -18.02 -10.80
N ALA A 103 24.05 -17.55 -9.90
CA ALA A 103 25.24 -18.27 -9.44
C ALA A 103 24.97 -19.30 -8.32
N SER A 104 23.70 -19.59 -7.99
CA SER A 104 23.31 -20.46 -6.85
C SER A 104 23.81 -20.02 -5.47
N ASP A 105 24.39 -18.82 -5.35
CA ASP A 105 24.86 -18.23 -4.10
C ASP A 105 23.75 -17.40 -3.43
N VAL A 106 22.63 -18.06 -3.15
CA VAL A 106 21.48 -17.47 -2.45
C VAL A 106 21.79 -17.40 -0.97
N ASN A 107 22.57 -16.40 -0.60
CA ASN A 107 22.81 -16.03 0.79
C ASN A 107 21.82 -14.95 1.25
N GLU A 108 21.83 -14.64 2.55
CA GLU A 108 20.93 -13.63 3.15
C GLU A 108 21.08 -12.24 2.50
N ALA A 109 22.29 -11.86 2.06
CA ALA A 109 22.51 -10.58 1.39
C ALA A 109 21.85 -10.53 0.01
N THR A 110 21.85 -11.65 -0.73
CA THR A 110 21.13 -11.78 -1.99
C THR A 110 19.61 -11.69 -1.77
N LEU A 111 19.07 -12.34 -0.74
CA LEU A 111 17.65 -12.23 -0.39
C LEU A 111 17.26 -10.82 0.05
N GLU A 112 18.14 -10.13 0.78
CA GLU A 112 17.95 -8.73 1.15
C GLU A 112 17.86 -7.82 -0.09
N ALA A 113 18.76 -8.01 -1.04
CA ALA A 113 18.75 -7.26 -2.29
C ALA A 113 17.45 -7.51 -3.09
N VAL A 114 16.97 -8.76 -3.13
CA VAL A 114 15.67 -9.07 -3.74
C VAL A 114 14.54 -8.37 -3.00
N ARG A 115 14.54 -8.34 -1.66
CA ARG A 115 13.53 -7.64 -0.87
C ARG A 115 13.47 -6.16 -1.23
N ILE A 116 14.62 -5.49 -1.33
CA ILE A 116 14.71 -4.09 -1.75
C ILE A 116 14.08 -3.89 -3.14
N VAL A 117 14.34 -4.79 -4.08
CA VAL A 117 13.74 -4.73 -5.42
C VAL A 117 12.22 -4.92 -5.37
N VAL A 118 11.73 -5.91 -4.61
CA VAL A 118 10.27 -6.13 -4.45
C VAL A 118 9.61 -4.90 -3.83
N ASP A 119 10.18 -4.34 -2.76
CA ASP A 119 9.66 -3.14 -2.09
C ASP A 119 9.64 -1.93 -3.03
N LYS A 120 10.69 -1.77 -3.85
CA LYS A 120 10.77 -0.73 -4.88
C LYS A 120 9.64 -0.89 -5.91
N LEU A 121 9.46 -2.10 -6.48
CA LEU A 121 8.42 -2.36 -7.47
C LEU A 121 7.01 -2.13 -6.90
N CYS A 122 6.76 -2.57 -5.67
CA CYS A 122 5.50 -2.32 -4.96
C CYS A 122 5.27 -0.81 -4.74
N SER A 123 6.32 -0.05 -4.41
CA SER A 123 6.24 1.40 -4.21
C SER A 123 6.02 2.16 -5.51
N GLU A 124 6.55 1.66 -6.62
CA GLU A 124 6.43 2.27 -7.95
C GLU A 124 5.05 2.06 -8.58
N TYR A 125 4.29 1.05 -8.14
CA TYR A 125 2.94 0.76 -8.63
C TYR A 125 2.03 1.98 -8.68
N SER A 126 2.09 2.87 -7.68
CA SER A 126 1.25 4.07 -7.63
C SER A 126 1.69 5.21 -8.57
N ARG A 127 2.84 5.09 -9.24
CA ARG A 127 3.47 6.19 -9.99
C ARG A 127 3.88 5.82 -11.41
N ARG A 128 4.14 4.54 -11.69
CA ARG A 128 4.51 4.03 -13.02
C ARG A 128 3.28 3.46 -13.74
N PRO A 129 3.15 3.66 -15.06
CA PRO A 129 2.10 3.02 -15.84
C PRO A 129 2.13 1.48 -15.71
N PRO A 130 0.98 0.80 -15.51
CA PRO A 130 0.95 -0.65 -15.33
C PRO A 130 1.64 -1.45 -16.46
N ALA A 131 1.49 -1.00 -17.71
CA ALA A 131 2.09 -1.62 -18.88
C ALA A 131 3.63 -1.62 -18.87
N GLU A 132 4.25 -0.64 -18.21
CA GLU A 132 5.71 -0.55 -18.09
C GLU A 132 6.26 -1.37 -16.93
N LEU A 133 5.46 -1.56 -15.87
CA LEU A 133 5.88 -2.27 -14.65
C LEU A 133 5.69 -3.78 -14.75
N ILE A 134 4.65 -4.23 -15.46
CA ILE A 134 4.30 -5.66 -15.55
C ILE A 134 5.39 -6.58 -16.12
N PRO A 135 6.20 -6.20 -17.14
CA PRO A 135 7.23 -7.10 -17.67
C PRO A 135 8.31 -7.38 -16.63
N GLU A 136 8.67 -6.37 -15.83
CA GLU A 136 9.64 -6.47 -14.76
C GLU A 136 9.11 -7.27 -13.58
N GLY A 137 7.88 -7.01 -13.13
CA GLY A 137 7.24 -7.78 -12.06
C GLY A 137 7.15 -9.27 -12.40
N ARG A 138 6.69 -9.61 -13.61
CA ARG A 138 6.61 -11.01 -14.08
C ARG A 138 7.99 -11.69 -14.19
N ARG A 139 9.03 -10.95 -14.60
CA ARG A 139 10.40 -11.47 -14.71
C ARG A 139 10.94 -11.86 -13.34
N TRP A 140 10.79 -11.00 -12.34
CA TRP A 140 11.20 -11.26 -10.97
C TRP A 140 10.39 -12.40 -10.34
N LEU A 141 9.08 -12.44 -10.58
CA LEU A 141 8.20 -13.47 -10.04
C LEU A 141 8.58 -14.87 -10.52
N ARG A 142 8.76 -15.03 -11.85
CA ARG A 142 9.23 -16.30 -12.43
C ARG A 142 10.57 -16.73 -11.84
N ARG A 143 11.47 -15.78 -11.59
CA ARG A 143 12.78 -16.08 -11.02
C ARG A 143 12.67 -16.60 -9.59
N LEU A 144 11.86 -15.96 -8.74
CA LEU A 144 11.66 -16.38 -7.35
C LEU A 144 10.95 -17.73 -7.25
N ILE A 145 9.90 -17.95 -8.06
CA ILE A 145 9.21 -19.25 -8.10
C ILE A 145 10.14 -20.37 -8.61
N GLY A 146 11.07 -20.05 -9.50
CA GLY A 146 12.07 -20.99 -10.02
C GLY A 146 13.15 -21.38 -9.02
N MET A 147 13.27 -20.71 -7.86
CA MET A 147 14.27 -21.06 -6.85
C MET A 147 13.83 -22.30 -6.07
N GLN A 148 14.50 -23.41 -6.35
CA GLN A 148 14.30 -24.68 -5.66
C GLN A 148 15.53 -25.05 -4.83
N ARG A 149 15.35 -25.96 -3.86
CA ARG A 149 16.43 -26.58 -3.07
C ARG A 149 17.15 -25.63 -2.11
N LEU A 150 16.43 -24.69 -1.52
CA LEU A 150 16.96 -23.83 -0.46
C LEU A 150 16.72 -24.46 0.93
N PRO A 151 17.56 -24.14 1.94
CA PRO A 151 17.24 -24.37 3.34
C PRO A 151 15.83 -23.85 3.67
N LEU A 152 15.09 -24.56 4.53
CA LEU A 152 13.68 -24.26 4.84
C LEU A 152 13.42 -22.79 5.19
N ARG A 153 14.31 -22.17 5.98
CA ARG A 153 14.20 -20.75 6.36
C ARG A 153 14.29 -19.82 5.14
N GLN A 154 15.24 -20.06 4.24
CA GLN A 154 15.41 -19.27 3.02
C GLN A 154 14.29 -19.54 2.02
N GLN A 155 13.83 -20.79 1.92
CA GLN A 155 12.67 -21.16 1.11
C GLN A 155 11.43 -20.37 1.54
N ARG A 156 11.19 -20.24 2.86
CA ARG A 156 10.09 -19.44 3.41
C ARG A 156 10.20 -17.96 3.05
N ASN A 157 11.39 -17.37 3.17
CA ASN A 157 11.64 -15.97 2.79
C ASN A 157 11.40 -15.75 1.28
N VAL A 158 11.86 -16.66 0.43
CA VAL A 158 11.63 -16.58 -1.02
C VAL A 158 10.15 -16.70 -1.35
N GLN A 159 9.42 -17.60 -0.68
CA GLN A 159 7.97 -17.73 -0.86
C GLN A 159 7.23 -16.46 -0.44
N GLU A 160 7.64 -15.82 0.66
CA GLU A 160 7.06 -14.55 1.10
C GLU A 160 7.31 -13.43 0.07
N LEU A 161 8.56 -13.27 -0.40
CA LEU A 161 8.90 -12.28 -1.44
C LEU A 161 8.17 -12.55 -2.76
N ALA A 162 8.07 -13.81 -3.17
CA ALA A 162 7.30 -14.21 -4.34
C ALA A 162 5.82 -13.91 -4.18
N GLY A 163 5.25 -14.08 -2.97
CA GLY A 163 3.85 -13.80 -2.70
C GLY A 163 3.53 -12.31 -2.79
N TRP A 164 4.36 -11.43 -2.21
CA TRP A 164 4.22 -9.99 -2.37
C TRP A 164 4.30 -9.54 -3.83
N LEU A 165 5.23 -10.12 -4.59
CA LEU A 165 5.38 -9.82 -6.00
C LEU A 165 4.22 -10.37 -6.84
N ALA A 166 3.66 -11.53 -6.49
CA ALA A 166 2.46 -12.07 -7.12
C ALA A 166 1.25 -11.16 -6.88
N LEU A 167 1.07 -10.61 -5.69
CA LEU A 167 0.02 -9.62 -5.42
C LEU A 167 0.16 -8.39 -6.35
N LEU A 168 1.37 -7.83 -6.45
CA LEU A 168 1.65 -6.71 -7.36
C LEU A 168 1.33 -7.07 -8.83
N VAL A 169 1.82 -8.22 -9.31
CA VAL A 169 1.58 -8.66 -10.69
C VAL A 169 0.09 -8.87 -10.94
N GLY A 170 -0.65 -9.45 -10.00
CA GLY A 170 -2.10 -9.63 -10.13
C GLY A 170 -2.88 -8.31 -10.16
N CYS A 171 -2.45 -7.30 -9.40
CA CYS A 171 -3.02 -5.95 -9.51
C CYS A 171 -2.78 -5.33 -10.90
N LEU A 172 -1.54 -5.42 -11.39
CA LEU A 172 -1.16 -4.93 -12.71
C LEU A 172 -1.93 -5.63 -13.85
N GLU A 173 -2.10 -6.95 -13.76
CA GLU A 173 -2.89 -7.74 -14.71
C GLU A 173 -4.35 -7.28 -14.73
N TYR A 174 -4.92 -7.03 -13.55
CA TYR A 174 -6.29 -6.56 -13.44
C TYR A 174 -6.48 -5.15 -14.02
N ASP A 175 -5.58 -4.22 -13.71
CA ASP A 175 -5.59 -2.85 -14.23
C ASP A 175 -5.46 -2.81 -15.76
N LEU A 176 -4.72 -3.75 -16.33
CA LEU A 176 -4.57 -3.93 -17.78
C LEU A 176 -5.76 -4.67 -18.42
N GLY A 177 -6.73 -5.11 -17.63
CA GLY A 177 -7.95 -5.79 -18.08
C GLY A 177 -7.82 -7.31 -18.27
N ASP A 178 -6.67 -7.90 -17.97
CA ASP A 178 -6.43 -9.35 -18.03
C ASP A 178 -6.91 -10.05 -16.74
N ARG A 179 -8.23 -10.16 -16.62
CA ARG A 179 -8.89 -10.72 -15.43
C ARG A 179 -8.54 -12.17 -15.16
N ALA A 180 -8.36 -12.97 -16.22
CA ALA A 180 -8.07 -14.39 -16.07
C ALA A 180 -6.67 -14.60 -15.48
N SER A 181 -5.66 -13.87 -15.98
CA SER A 181 -4.32 -13.90 -15.39
C SER A 181 -4.33 -13.35 -13.97
N ALA A 182 -5.02 -12.24 -13.72
CA ALA A 182 -5.11 -11.65 -12.39
C ALA A 182 -5.68 -12.62 -11.33
N GLU A 183 -6.74 -13.37 -11.66
CA GLU A 183 -7.29 -14.39 -10.76
C GLU A 183 -6.32 -15.56 -10.53
N ALA A 184 -5.65 -16.04 -11.59
CA ALA A 184 -4.64 -17.11 -11.47
C ALA A 184 -3.43 -16.68 -10.63
N THR A 185 -2.94 -15.47 -10.84
CA THR A 185 -1.83 -14.88 -10.09
C THR A 185 -2.22 -14.63 -8.63
N ARG A 186 -3.44 -14.14 -8.36
CA ARG A 186 -3.99 -14.01 -7.00
C ARG A 186 -4.03 -15.36 -6.27
N ASN A 187 -4.46 -16.43 -6.94
CA ASN A 187 -4.46 -17.78 -6.34
C ASN A 187 -3.04 -18.27 -6.05
N THR A 188 -2.08 -17.93 -6.90
CA THR A 188 -0.66 -18.21 -6.66
C THR A 188 -0.15 -17.45 -5.43
N ALA A 189 -0.49 -16.16 -5.28
CA ALA A 189 -0.17 -15.38 -4.09
C ALA A 189 -0.76 -16.00 -2.81
N LEU A 190 -2.02 -16.46 -2.87
CA LEU A 190 -2.67 -17.15 -1.73
C LEU A 190 -1.91 -18.42 -1.32
N GLY A 191 -1.53 -19.27 -2.29
CA GLY A 191 -0.74 -20.47 -2.03
C GLY A 191 0.65 -20.17 -1.46
N LEU A 192 1.31 -19.11 -1.94
CA LEU A 192 2.59 -18.64 -1.41
C LEU A 192 2.45 -18.08 0.02
N GLY A 193 1.35 -17.38 0.30
CA GLY A 193 0.99 -16.92 1.65
C GLY A 193 0.80 -18.09 2.62
N GLN A 194 0.13 -19.15 2.20
CA GLN A 194 -0.05 -20.38 2.99
C GLN A 194 1.29 -21.07 3.25
N ALA A 195 2.12 -21.26 2.21
CA ALA A 195 3.42 -21.91 2.33
C ALA A 195 4.40 -21.12 3.22
N SER A 196 4.34 -19.79 3.16
CA SER A 196 5.16 -18.90 4.00
C SER A 196 4.53 -18.61 5.38
N GLY A 197 3.27 -18.98 5.61
CA GLY A 197 2.52 -18.61 6.82
C GLY A 197 2.31 -17.09 6.97
N SER A 198 2.31 -16.34 5.88
CA SER A 198 2.15 -14.88 5.89
C SER A 198 0.67 -14.50 5.82
N GLY A 199 0.10 -14.12 6.98
CA GLY A 199 -1.27 -13.63 7.09
C GLY A 199 -1.52 -12.39 6.22
N GLY A 200 -0.52 -11.51 6.10
CA GLY A 200 -0.61 -10.32 5.26
C GLY A 200 -0.83 -10.66 3.79
N ILE A 201 -0.05 -11.59 3.22
CA ILE A 201 -0.19 -12.00 1.82
C ILE A 201 -1.54 -12.66 1.58
N MET A 202 -1.97 -13.57 2.46
CA MET A 202 -3.27 -14.23 2.36
C MET A 202 -4.42 -13.20 2.42
N GLY A 203 -4.37 -12.27 3.39
CA GLY A 203 -5.35 -11.19 3.52
C GLY A 203 -5.44 -10.32 2.27
N TRP A 204 -4.30 -9.92 1.69
CA TRP A 204 -4.28 -9.14 0.44
C TRP A 204 -4.78 -9.92 -0.77
N ALA A 205 -4.53 -11.23 -0.85
CA ALA A 205 -5.12 -12.06 -1.90
C ALA A 205 -6.66 -12.10 -1.80
N HIS A 206 -7.19 -12.17 -0.58
CA HIS A 206 -8.63 -12.06 -0.34
C HIS A 206 -9.17 -10.66 -0.63
N GLU A 207 -8.41 -9.61 -0.32
CA GLU A 207 -8.78 -8.23 -0.64
C GLU A 207 -8.88 -8.02 -2.14
N MET A 208 -7.94 -8.55 -2.92
CA MET A 208 -8.03 -8.54 -4.38
C MET A 208 -9.28 -9.28 -4.89
N ARG A 209 -9.67 -10.41 -4.27
CA ARG A 209 -10.95 -11.08 -4.60
C ARG A 209 -12.14 -10.16 -4.34
N ALA A 210 -12.15 -9.48 -3.19
CA ALA A 210 -13.20 -8.54 -2.82
C ALA A 210 -13.26 -7.37 -3.82
N TRP A 211 -12.11 -6.78 -4.16
CA TRP A 211 -12.00 -5.72 -5.16
C TRP A 211 -12.46 -6.16 -6.55
N PHE A 212 -12.01 -7.31 -7.05
CA PHE A 212 -12.43 -7.84 -8.36
C PHE A 212 -13.95 -8.01 -8.42
N SER A 213 -14.54 -8.62 -7.39
CA SER A 213 -15.98 -8.85 -7.28
C SER A 213 -16.76 -7.53 -7.20
N LEU A 214 -16.24 -6.55 -6.45
CA LEU A 214 -16.85 -5.23 -6.32
C LEU A 214 -16.94 -4.51 -7.67
N THR A 215 -15.90 -4.60 -8.50
CA THR A 215 -15.92 -3.99 -9.83
C THR A 215 -16.86 -4.67 -10.83
N ARG A 216 -17.25 -5.94 -10.58
CA ARG A 216 -18.29 -6.65 -11.36
C ARG A 216 -19.70 -6.41 -10.83
N GLY A 217 -19.83 -5.84 -9.62
CA GLY A 217 -21.12 -5.67 -8.93
C GLY A 217 -21.57 -6.90 -8.13
N ASP A 218 -20.69 -7.89 -7.95
CA ASP A 218 -20.99 -9.12 -7.22
C ASP A 218 -20.85 -8.90 -5.70
N TYR A 219 -21.72 -8.08 -5.12
CA TYR A 219 -21.55 -7.59 -3.74
C TYR A 219 -21.56 -8.69 -2.67
N LEU A 220 -22.29 -9.80 -2.88
CA LEU A 220 -22.25 -10.95 -1.98
C LEU A 220 -20.87 -11.62 -1.97
N ASP A 221 -20.21 -11.69 -3.13
CA ASP A 221 -18.88 -12.28 -3.22
C ASP A 221 -17.81 -11.36 -2.60
N VAL A 222 -18.08 -10.05 -2.55
CA VAL A 222 -17.25 -9.08 -1.80
C VAL A 222 -17.29 -9.39 -0.30
N THR A 223 -18.47 -9.63 0.29
CA THR A 223 -18.59 -9.90 1.73
C THR A 223 -17.94 -11.23 2.09
N ILE A 224 -18.20 -12.30 1.31
CA ILE A 224 -17.56 -13.61 1.51
C ILE A 224 -16.03 -13.50 1.43
N ALA A 225 -15.52 -12.75 0.45
CA ALA A 225 -14.08 -12.55 0.30
C ALA A 225 -13.49 -11.73 1.45
N ALA A 226 -14.19 -10.69 1.90
CA ALA A 226 -13.77 -9.83 3.00
C ALA A 226 -13.69 -10.61 4.32
N GLU A 227 -14.74 -11.35 4.69
CA GLU A 227 -14.79 -12.20 5.88
C GLU A 227 -13.66 -13.24 5.88
N ALA A 228 -13.47 -13.95 4.76
CA ALA A 228 -12.39 -14.93 4.62
C ALA A 228 -11.00 -14.29 4.77
N GLY A 229 -10.82 -13.09 4.23
CA GLY A 229 -9.58 -12.33 4.38
C GLY A 229 -9.33 -11.91 5.83
N GLN A 230 -10.35 -11.41 6.53
CA GLN A 230 -10.23 -10.96 7.92
C GLN A 230 -9.82 -12.11 8.85
N ALA A 231 -10.35 -13.31 8.61
CA ALA A 231 -10.02 -14.51 9.38
C ALA A 231 -8.53 -14.92 9.29
N VAL A 232 -7.83 -14.55 8.21
CA VAL A 232 -6.42 -14.94 7.97
C VAL A 232 -5.43 -13.78 8.05
N ALA A 233 -5.91 -12.54 7.94
CA ALA A 233 -5.08 -11.34 7.89
C ALA A 233 -4.46 -10.94 9.23
N GLY A 234 -5.00 -11.41 10.36
CA GLY A 234 -4.53 -11.01 11.70
C GLY A 234 -4.49 -9.48 11.86
N LYS A 235 -3.38 -8.96 12.40
CA LYS A 235 -3.19 -7.52 12.68
C LYS A 235 -2.63 -6.71 11.51
N HIS A 236 -2.64 -7.26 10.30
CA HIS A 236 -2.12 -6.55 9.13
C HIS A 236 -3.08 -5.44 8.68
N SER A 237 -2.54 -4.41 8.01
CA SER A 237 -3.32 -3.27 7.53
C SER A 237 -4.47 -3.64 6.59
N VAL A 238 -4.35 -4.79 5.91
CA VAL A 238 -5.37 -5.31 5.01
C VAL A 238 -6.69 -5.63 5.73
N SER A 239 -6.67 -5.95 7.03
CA SER A 239 -7.89 -6.21 7.81
C SER A 239 -8.83 -4.99 7.81
N VAL A 240 -8.26 -3.78 7.95
CA VAL A 240 -9.02 -2.52 7.86
C VAL A 240 -9.59 -2.32 6.46
N GLN A 241 -8.81 -2.66 5.42
CA GLN A 241 -9.27 -2.53 4.03
C GLN A 241 -10.39 -3.53 3.70
N LEU A 242 -10.29 -4.77 4.18
CA LEU A 242 -11.31 -5.80 4.00
C LEU A 242 -12.63 -5.38 4.66
N ALA A 243 -12.58 -4.88 5.89
CA ALA A 243 -13.75 -4.31 6.58
C ALA A 243 -14.37 -3.13 5.79
N ALA A 244 -13.53 -2.28 5.20
CA ALA A 244 -14.01 -1.20 4.34
C ALA A 244 -14.64 -1.69 3.03
N GLN A 245 -14.13 -2.77 2.41
CA GLN A 245 -14.73 -3.37 1.21
C GLN A 245 -16.08 -4.01 1.54
N GLU A 246 -16.16 -4.70 2.67
CA GLU A 246 -17.39 -5.29 3.19
C GLU A 246 -18.47 -4.23 3.43
N ALA A 247 -18.12 -3.15 4.13
CA ALA A 247 -19.05 -2.06 4.40
C ALA A 247 -19.57 -1.40 3.10
N LYS A 248 -18.71 -1.25 2.08
CA LYS A 248 -19.13 -0.76 0.75
C LYS A 248 -20.12 -1.71 0.10
N ALA A 249 -19.90 -3.02 0.19
CA ALA A 249 -20.80 -4.02 -0.37
C ALA A 249 -22.18 -3.99 0.31
N TRP A 250 -22.22 -3.93 1.64
CA TRP A 250 -23.47 -3.78 2.40
C TRP A 250 -24.23 -2.51 2.06
N ALA A 251 -23.52 -1.37 1.95
CA ALA A 251 -24.12 -0.12 1.53
C ALA A 251 -24.75 -0.21 0.12
N ARG A 252 -24.07 -0.86 -0.83
CA ARG A 252 -24.58 -1.07 -2.20
C ARG A 252 -25.79 -1.99 -2.26
N MET A 253 -25.92 -2.92 -1.30
CA MET A 253 -27.09 -3.79 -1.14
C MET A 253 -28.24 -3.16 -0.34
N GLY A 254 -28.07 -1.92 0.15
CA GLY A 254 -29.08 -1.24 0.98
C GLY A 254 -29.14 -1.73 2.43
N ARG A 255 -28.16 -2.52 2.87
CA ARG A 255 -28.08 -3.16 4.18
C ARG A 255 -27.34 -2.28 5.18
N ARG A 256 -28.05 -1.31 5.78
CA ARG A 256 -27.42 -0.27 6.63
C ARG A 256 -26.91 -0.78 7.98
N GLU A 257 -27.59 -1.76 8.57
CA GLU A 257 -27.20 -2.30 9.87
C GLU A 257 -25.89 -3.08 9.73
N GLU A 258 -25.81 -3.98 8.75
CA GLU A 258 -24.60 -4.75 8.44
C GLU A 258 -23.43 -3.86 8.01
N MET A 259 -23.70 -2.77 7.26
CA MET A 259 -22.69 -1.76 6.94
C MET A 259 -22.06 -1.13 8.21
N GLN A 260 -22.88 -0.76 9.20
CA GLN A 260 -22.38 -0.11 10.42
C GLN A 260 -21.52 -1.06 11.26
N VAL A 261 -21.89 -2.33 11.33
CA VAL A 261 -21.10 -3.38 12.01
C VAL A 261 -19.73 -3.50 11.34
N ALA A 262 -19.69 -3.69 10.02
CA ALA A 262 -18.43 -3.80 9.27
C ALA A 262 -17.52 -2.56 9.43
N PHE A 263 -18.10 -1.35 9.49
CA PHE A 263 -17.33 -0.12 9.79
C PHE A 263 -16.74 -0.12 11.21
N GLY A 264 -17.50 -0.61 12.20
CA GLY A 264 -17.06 -0.69 13.59
C GLY A 264 -15.89 -1.66 13.77
N GLU A 265 -15.94 -2.81 13.09
CA GLU A 265 -14.88 -3.83 13.13
C GLU A 265 -13.57 -3.33 12.47
N GLY A 266 -13.68 -2.57 11.38
CA GLY A 266 -12.52 -1.92 10.74
C GLY A 266 -11.83 -0.86 11.61
N ALA A 267 -12.53 -0.27 12.59
CA ALA A 267 -11.96 0.70 13.54
C ALA A 267 -11.21 0.04 14.70
N HIS A 268 -11.49 -1.23 15.00
CA HIS A 268 -10.90 -2.00 16.10
C HIS A 268 -10.55 -3.43 15.67
N PRO A 269 -9.52 -3.62 14.82
CA PRO A 269 -9.07 -4.96 14.46
C PRO A 269 -8.56 -5.69 15.71
N SER A 270 -9.18 -6.82 16.04
CA SER A 270 -8.87 -7.65 17.22
C SER A 270 -7.48 -8.32 17.13
#